data_AF-A0A3M0WS06-F1
#
_entry.id   AF-A0A3M0WS06-F1
#
_cell.length_a   1.000
_cell.length_b   1.000
_cell.length_c   1.000
_cell.angle_alpha   90.00
_cell.angle_beta   90.00
_cell.angle_gamma   90.00
#
_symmetry.space_group_name_H-M   'P 1'
#
loop_
_entity.id
_entity.type
_entity.pdbx_description
1 polymer ?
#
loop_
_entity_poly.entity_id
_entity_poly.type
_entity_poly.pdbx_seq_one_letter_code
_entity_poly.pdbx_strand_id
1 'polypeptide(L)'
;MAQAFKRLQRVLDLEAKQGYQNKAVVGGIRQFVTFWVSQAREEAVDEADKALVEQIADSLSEYGRLPGKEARAKLIQTLMEKVQQRQTRTGQQAPTKAPQPKQAQKPKTQTAEKPAKAKPPQSKPKAGKKKAPPPAVAAPVEPDPAGLQQPVSAIKGVGPKIAEKLNKLGVQTIWDLLYLFPRRYDDYTLMKPIKDLVYGETVTIIGTIWETRSRRTRTNQVMVQAT
;
A
#
# COMPACT_ATOMS: atom_id res chain seq x y z
N MET A 1 -0.86 15.45 8.85
CA MET A 1 0.03 14.89 9.89
C MET A 1 -0.09 13.38 10.05
N ALA A 2 -1.29 12.80 10.23
CA ALA A 2 -1.44 11.42 10.69
C ALA A 2 -0.85 10.32 9.77
N GLN A 3 -0.77 10.51 8.43
CA GLN A 3 -0.33 9.42 7.54
C GLN A 3 1.20 9.27 7.50
N ALA A 4 1.93 10.38 7.38
CA ALA A 4 3.39 10.40 7.41
C ALA A 4 3.95 9.81 8.72
N PHE A 5 3.37 10.18 9.87
CA PHE A 5 3.79 9.63 11.17
C PHE A 5 3.43 8.14 11.33
N LYS A 6 2.28 7.70 10.83
CA LYS A 6 1.90 6.27 10.82
C LYS A 6 2.81 5.42 9.92
N ARG A 7 3.35 6.00 8.84
CA ARG A 7 4.39 5.37 7.99
C ARG A 7 5.71 5.24 8.74
N LEU A 8 6.18 6.32 9.39
CA LEU A 8 7.39 6.30 10.22
C LEU A 8 7.29 5.25 11.34
N GLN A 9 6.19 5.24 12.08
CA GLN A 9 5.97 4.31 13.20
C GLN A 9 6.08 2.84 12.75
N ARG A 10 5.57 2.48 11.56
CA ARG A 10 5.72 1.13 11.00
C ARG A 10 7.17 0.76 10.68
N VAL A 11 7.95 1.71 10.15
CA VAL A 11 9.37 1.49 9.86
C VAL A 11 10.18 1.29 11.15
N LEU A 12 9.89 2.07 12.19
CA LEU A 12 10.55 1.94 13.50
C LEU A 12 10.18 0.64 14.24
N ASP A 13 8.91 0.23 14.20
CA ASP A 13 8.46 -1.07 14.74
C ASP A 13 9.09 -2.26 14.01
N LEU A 14 9.23 -2.18 12.69
CA LEU A 14 9.89 -3.20 11.87
C LEU A 14 11.41 -3.25 12.14
N GLU A 15 12.06 -2.11 12.32
CA GLU A 15 13.48 -2.02 12.72
C GLU A 15 13.72 -2.58 14.14
N ALA A 16 12.81 -2.32 15.09
CA ALA A 16 12.87 -2.89 16.43
C ALA A 16 12.75 -4.42 16.41
N LYS A 17 11.81 -4.96 15.60
CA LYS A 17 11.66 -6.41 15.37
C LYS A 17 12.88 -7.04 14.70
N GLN A 18 13.60 -6.29 13.86
CA GLN A 18 14.85 -6.74 13.24
C GLN A 18 16.10 -6.53 14.13
N GLY A 19 15.96 -5.99 15.34
CA GLY A 19 17.07 -5.81 16.28
C GLY A 19 18.06 -4.71 15.86
N TYR A 20 17.55 -3.59 15.35
CA TYR A 20 18.30 -2.34 15.13
C TYR A 20 19.47 -2.44 14.12
N GLN A 21 19.27 -3.24 13.06
CA GLN A 21 20.29 -3.58 12.07
C GLN A 21 20.45 -2.57 10.91
N ASN A 22 19.63 -1.52 10.85
CA ASN A 22 19.50 -0.57 9.74
C ASN A 22 19.09 -1.25 8.41
N LYS A 23 18.19 -2.24 8.50
CA LYS A 23 17.75 -3.09 7.37
C LYS A 23 16.25 -3.03 7.09
N ALA A 24 15.48 -2.26 7.88
CA ALA A 24 14.03 -2.16 7.74
C ALA A 24 13.52 -1.66 6.37
N VAL A 25 14.35 -0.95 5.59
CA VAL A 25 14.01 -0.39 4.27
C VAL A 25 15.18 -0.59 3.31
N VAL A 26 14.90 -0.74 2.01
CA VAL A 26 15.92 -0.81 0.94
C VAL A 26 16.76 0.47 0.94
N GLY A 27 18.07 0.34 1.20
CA GLY A 27 18.99 1.48 1.39
C GLY A 27 19.10 1.99 2.83
N GLY A 28 18.46 1.35 3.79
CA GLY A 28 18.48 1.71 5.21
C GLY A 28 17.63 2.94 5.55
N ILE A 29 17.60 3.29 6.84
CA ILE A 29 16.73 4.35 7.38
C ILE A 29 17.10 5.73 6.79
N ARG A 30 18.37 6.00 6.50
CA ARG A 30 18.81 7.23 5.81
C ARG A 30 18.08 7.46 4.48
N GLN A 31 17.97 6.41 3.66
CA GLN A 31 17.29 6.51 2.37
C GLN A 31 15.77 6.60 2.51
N PHE A 32 15.19 6.06 3.59
CA PHE A 32 13.78 6.29 3.92
C PHE A 32 13.50 7.75 4.32
N VAL A 33 14.38 8.36 5.14
CA VAL A 33 14.22 9.72 5.66
C VAL A 33 14.13 10.76 4.55
N THR A 34 14.96 10.67 3.51
CA THR A 34 14.96 11.66 2.40
C THR A 34 13.60 11.76 1.71
N PHE A 35 12.92 10.62 1.48
CA PHE A 35 11.57 10.59 0.92
C PHE A 35 10.49 10.94 1.95
N TRP A 36 10.67 10.49 3.20
CA TRP A 36 9.71 10.74 4.28
C TRP A 36 9.58 12.23 4.62
N VAL A 37 10.68 12.99 4.64
CA VAL A 37 10.67 14.44 4.94
C VAL A 37 9.82 15.22 3.94
N SER A 38 9.92 14.89 2.64
CA SER A 38 9.08 15.53 1.61
C SER A 38 7.60 15.32 1.89
N GLN A 39 7.20 14.08 2.20
CA GLN A 39 5.80 13.76 2.49
C GLN A 39 5.34 14.36 3.82
N ALA A 40 6.19 14.37 4.84
CA ALA A 40 5.86 14.89 6.16
C ALA A 40 5.74 16.42 6.17
N ARG A 41 6.55 17.14 5.38
CA ARG A 41 6.41 18.60 5.17
C ARG A 41 5.14 18.97 4.41
N GLU A 42 4.72 18.18 3.43
CA GLU A 42 3.47 18.38 2.68
C GLU A 42 2.22 18.13 3.56
N GLU A 43 2.30 17.21 4.52
CA GLU A 43 1.23 16.91 5.46
C GLU A 43 1.25 17.75 6.77
N ALA A 44 2.25 18.63 6.95
CA ALA A 44 2.43 19.47 8.13
C ALA A 44 1.73 20.83 7.95
N VAL A 45 0.85 21.17 8.90
CA VAL A 45 0.06 22.42 8.87
C VAL A 45 0.77 23.51 9.68
N ASP A 46 1.28 23.15 10.86
CA ASP A 46 1.92 24.09 11.79
C ASP A 46 3.44 24.18 11.63
N GLU A 47 4.01 25.35 11.90
CA GLU A 47 5.47 25.57 11.85
C GLU A 47 6.21 24.70 12.87
N ALA A 48 5.60 24.47 14.04
CA ALA A 48 6.14 23.59 15.06
C ALA A 48 6.14 22.10 14.65
N ASP A 49 5.28 21.70 13.71
CA ASP A 49 5.26 20.35 13.16
C ASP A 49 6.35 20.17 12.10
N LYS A 50 6.62 21.20 11.28
CA LYS A 50 7.73 21.21 10.33
C LYS A 50 9.08 21.10 11.04
N ALA A 51 9.29 21.89 12.10
CA ALA A 51 10.49 21.83 12.93
C ALA A 51 10.68 20.45 13.58
N LEU A 52 9.59 19.79 14.00
CA LEU A 52 9.63 18.43 14.55
C LEU A 52 9.94 17.36 13.48
N VAL A 53 9.45 17.54 12.24
CA VAL A 53 9.82 16.69 11.10
C VAL A 53 11.32 16.79 10.79
N GLU A 54 11.89 18.00 10.82
CA GLU A 54 13.33 18.21 10.65
C GLU A 54 14.15 17.58 11.78
N GLN A 55 13.76 17.80 13.05
CA GLN A 55 14.43 17.19 14.20
C GLN A 55 14.43 15.65 14.15
N ILE A 56 13.34 15.04 13.67
CA ILE A 56 13.25 13.59 13.44
C ILE A 56 14.17 13.17 12.29
N ALA A 57 14.23 13.94 11.20
CA ALA A 57 15.06 13.65 10.04
C ALA A 57 16.55 13.64 10.39
N ASP A 58 17.02 14.62 11.17
CA ASP A 58 18.42 14.69 11.60
C ASP A 58 18.77 13.50 12.51
N SER A 59 17.93 13.23 13.52
CA SER A 59 18.11 12.11 14.45
C SER A 59 18.18 10.75 13.74
N LEU A 60 17.34 10.53 12.73
CA LEU A 60 17.33 9.30 11.92
C LEU A 60 18.44 9.27 10.86
N SER A 61 18.95 10.43 10.44
CA SER A 61 20.13 10.53 9.58
C SER A 61 21.42 10.22 10.35
N GLU A 62 21.46 10.53 11.64
CA GLU A 62 22.57 10.18 12.54
C GLU A 62 22.53 8.72 13.00
N TYR A 63 21.34 8.15 13.21
CA TYR A 63 21.12 6.72 13.52
C TYR A 63 21.96 5.76 12.65
N GLY A 64 22.02 6.01 11.34
CA GLY A 64 22.78 5.18 10.40
C GLY A 64 24.30 5.23 10.55
N ARG A 65 24.85 6.22 11.26
CA ARG A 65 26.29 6.35 11.56
C ARG A 65 26.68 5.77 12.92
N LEU A 66 25.74 5.57 13.84
CA LEU A 66 26.05 5.08 15.18
C LEU A 66 26.50 3.61 15.16
N PRO A 67 27.68 3.28 15.72
CA PRO A 67 28.07 1.90 16.00
C PRO A 67 27.35 1.37 17.24
N GLY A 68 26.91 0.11 17.20
CA GLY A 68 26.26 -0.56 18.33
C GLY A 68 24.73 -0.55 18.31
N LYS A 69 24.13 -1.67 18.73
CA LYS A 69 22.67 -1.86 18.76
C LYS A 69 21.99 -1.07 19.88
N GLU A 70 22.67 -0.89 21.01
CA GLU A 70 22.11 -0.22 22.20
C GLU A 70 21.93 1.28 22.00
N ALA A 71 22.90 1.96 21.38
CA ALA A 71 22.80 3.38 21.04
C ALA A 71 21.63 3.64 20.08
N ARG A 72 21.46 2.75 19.10
CA ARG A 72 20.33 2.75 18.15
C ARG A 72 18.98 2.54 18.83
N ALA A 73 18.88 1.57 19.74
CA ALA A 73 17.67 1.30 20.51
C ALA A 73 17.27 2.52 21.37
N LYS A 74 18.22 3.10 22.11
CA LYS A 74 17.97 4.31 22.94
C LYS A 74 17.49 5.49 22.08
N LEU A 75 18.11 5.73 20.93
CA LEU A 75 17.73 6.83 20.03
C LEU A 75 16.29 6.65 19.49
N ILE A 76 15.92 5.44 19.05
CA ILE A 76 14.54 5.16 18.60
C ILE A 76 13.54 5.30 19.74
N GLN A 77 13.86 4.84 20.94
CA GLN A 77 12.98 4.97 22.11
C GLN A 77 12.73 6.45 22.45
N THR A 78 13.77 7.27 22.51
CA THR A 78 13.66 8.73 22.74
C THR A 78 12.86 9.43 21.62
N LEU A 79 13.01 9.01 20.36
CA LEU A 79 12.21 9.55 19.25
C LEU A 79 10.74 9.16 19.36
N MET A 80 10.44 7.90 19.65
CA MET A 80 9.06 7.44 19.84
C MET A 80 8.38 8.17 20.99
N GLU A 81 9.09 8.41 22.09
CA GLU A 81 8.56 9.18 23.22
C GLU A 81 8.24 10.63 22.85
N LYS A 82 9.15 11.33 22.17
CA LYS A 82 8.93 12.70 21.67
C LYS A 82 7.74 12.79 20.69
N VAL A 83 7.63 11.82 19.77
CA VAL A 83 6.49 11.72 18.84
C VAL A 83 5.18 11.49 19.61
N GLN A 84 5.18 10.59 20.59
CA GLN A 84 4.00 10.29 21.39
C GLN A 84 3.56 11.48 22.25
N GLN A 85 4.49 12.18 22.90
CA GLN A 85 4.23 13.41 23.66
C GLN A 85 3.66 14.55 22.79
N ARG A 86 4.05 14.62 21.50
CA ARG A 86 3.45 15.57 20.56
C ARG A 86 2.05 15.12 20.14
N GLN A 87 1.85 13.83 19.82
CA GLN A 87 0.53 13.29 19.47
C GLN A 87 -0.49 13.44 20.60
N THR A 88 -0.08 13.26 21.86
CA THR A 88 -0.96 13.54 23.01
C THR A 88 -1.28 15.03 23.13
N ARG A 89 -0.31 15.94 22.93
CA ARG A 89 -0.58 17.39 22.91
C ARG A 89 -1.53 17.81 21.77
N THR A 90 -1.28 17.38 20.54
CA THR A 90 -2.12 17.71 19.37
C THR A 90 -3.52 17.07 19.49
N GLY A 91 -3.64 15.92 20.17
CA GLY A 91 -4.93 15.28 20.45
C GLY A 91 -5.71 15.85 21.65
N GLN A 92 -5.17 16.82 22.39
CA GLN A 92 -5.73 17.27 23.68
C GLN A 92 -6.20 18.73 23.68
N GLN A 93 -6.33 19.36 22.49
CA GLN A 93 -7.06 20.63 22.31
C GLN A 93 -8.49 20.43 21.78
N ALA A 94 -9.30 19.75 22.59
CA ALA A 94 -10.75 19.96 22.71
C ALA A 94 -11.15 19.55 24.16
N PRO A 95 -12.07 20.25 24.85
CA PRO A 95 -11.98 20.35 26.30
C PRO A 95 -12.60 19.21 27.13
N THR A 96 -11.89 18.88 28.23
CA THR A 96 -12.38 18.38 29.52
C THR A 96 -13.27 17.12 29.59
N LYS A 97 -12.68 15.99 29.99
CA LYS A 97 -12.88 15.43 31.36
C LYS A 97 -11.86 14.32 31.69
N ALA A 98 -11.51 14.23 32.97
CA ALA A 98 -10.72 13.16 33.60
C ALA A 98 -11.57 12.54 34.76
N PRO A 99 -11.19 11.42 35.41
CA PRO A 99 -10.45 10.23 34.93
C PRO A 99 -10.99 8.84 35.43
N GLN A 100 -11.11 7.84 34.54
CA GLN A 100 -11.14 6.36 34.81
C GLN A 100 -12.30 5.80 35.70
N PRO A 101 -12.51 4.46 35.91
CA PRO A 101 -11.87 3.25 35.34
C PRO A 101 -12.83 2.10 34.83
N LYS A 102 -12.25 1.06 34.18
CA LYS A 102 -12.68 -0.38 34.11
C LYS A 102 -14.12 -0.79 33.67
N GLN A 103 -14.28 -1.47 32.51
CA GLN A 103 -14.51 -2.95 32.36
C GLN A 103 -15.05 -3.42 30.98
N ALA A 104 -14.44 -4.49 30.45
CA ALA A 104 -15.00 -5.66 29.73
C ALA A 104 -15.84 -5.60 28.42
N GLN A 105 -15.65 -6.67 27.62
CA GLN A 105 -16.50 -7.29 26.57
C GLN A 105 -16.46 -6.82 25.09
N LYS A 106 -16.30 -7.82 24.21
CA LYS A 106 -16.79 -7.94 22.81
C LYS A 106 -18.12 -8.73 22.88
N PRO A 107 -19.09 -8.66 21.93
CA PRO A 107 -18.86 -8.72 20.46
C PRO A 107 -19.81 -7.90 19.53
N LYS A 108 -19.55 -7.96 18.21
CA LYS A 108 -20.38 -7.75 16.97
C LYS A 108 -21.69 -6.90 17.07
N THR A 109 -22.09 -6.03 16.11
CA THR A 109 -22.27 -6.24 14.65
C THR A 109 -22.48 -4.89 13.90
N GLN A 110 -22.54 -4.96 12.55
CA GLN A 110 -22.87 -3.98 11.48
C GLN A 110 -23.96 -2.92 11.82
N THR A 111 -24.10 -1.75 11.16
CA THR A 111 -24.30 -1.48 9.71
C THR A 111 -23.99 0.00 9.33
N ALA A 112 -24.05 0.33 8.03
CA ALA A 112 -23.91 1.66 7.38
C ALA A 112 -24.83 2.77 7.97
N GLU A 113 -24.71 4.07 7.67
CA GLU A 113 -24.94 4.66 6.33
C GLU A 113 -24.37 6.11 6.14
N LYS A 114 -24.66 6.72 4.98
CA LYS A 114 -24.10 7.98 4.46
C LYS A 114 -25.21 8.85 3.81
N PRO A 115 -25.16 10.18 3.90
CA PRO A 115 -25.02 11.04 2.70
C PRO A 115 -24.05 12.24 2.98
N ALA A 116 -23.21 12.77 2.08
CA ALA A 116 -23.45 13.46 0.79
C ALA A 116 -24.32 14.75 0.92
N LYS A 117 -24.04 15.94 0.33
CA LYS A 117 -22.91 16.51 -0.45
C LYS A 117 -23.28 17.97 -0.84
N ALA A 118 -22.41 19.01 -0.71
CA ALA A 118 -22.51 20.28 -1.49
C ALA A 118 -21.30 21.26 -1.35
N LYS A 119 -21.07 22.07 -2.39
CA LYS A 119 -20.13 23.21 -2.65
C LYS A 119 -20.66 23.92 -3.93
N PRO A 120 -20.12 25.03 -4.52
CA PRO A 120 -19.04 25.99 -4.18
C PRO A 120 -19.57 27.49 -4.28
N PRO A 121 -18.80 28.58 -4.60
CA PRO A 121 -18.10 28.88 -5.89
C PRO A 121 -16.70 29.59 -5.80
N GLN A 122 -15.73 29.28 -6.69
CA GLN A 122 -15.11 30.14 -7.76
C GLN A 122 -14.20 31.31 -7.29
N SER A 123 -13.12 31.73 -7.97
CA SER A 123 -12.86 31.84 -9.43
C SER A 123 -11.37 31.67 -9.88
N LYS A 124 -11.10 31.89 -11.18
CA LYS A 124 -9.87 31.62 -11.99
C LYS A 124 -9.03 32.93 -12.19
N PRO A 125 -7.82 32.98 -12.82
CA PRO A 125 -7.15 32.06 -13.77
C PRO A 125 -5.67 31.75 -13.37
N LYS A 126 -4.71 31.25 -14.18
CA LYS A 126 -4.59 31.05 -15.65
C LYS A 126 -3.89 29.71 -16.00
N ALA A 127 -3.44 29.50 -17.25
CA ALA A 127 -3.00 28.21 -17.81
C ALA A 127 -1.80 28.39 -18.78
N GLY A 128 -1.01 27.35 -19.14
CA GLY A 128 -1.05 25.94 -18.71
C GLY A 128 -0.59 24.93 -19.79
N LYS A 129 0.36 24.04 -19.48
CA LYS A 129 0.80 22.94 -20.39
C LYS A 129 -0.19 21.77 -20.34
N LYS A 130 -0.63 21.28 -21.51
CA LYS A 130 -1.59 20.17 -21.64
C LYS A 130 -0.97 18.85 -21.18
N LYS A 131 -1.37 18.37 -20.01
CA LYS A 131 -1.19 16.99 -19.55
C LYS A 131 -2.57 16.32 -19.57
N ALA A 132 -2.69 15.09 -20.06
CA ALA A 132 -3.96 14.36 -20.02
C ALA A 132 -4.46 14.32 -18.56
N PRO A 133 -5.75 14.58 -18.30
CA PRO A 133 -6.23 14.68 -16.92
C PRO A 133 -6.03 13.34 -16.20
N PRO A 134 -5.49 13.34 -14.97
CA PRO A 134 -5.50 12.14 -14.14
C PRO A 134 -6.97 11.70 -13.94
N PRO A 135 -7.24 10.39 -13.78
CA PRO A 135 -8.60 9.90 -13.55
C PRO A 135 -9.18 10.62 -12.34
N ALA A 136 -10.24 11.39 -12.57
CA ALA A 136 -10.88 12.17 -11.53
C ALA A 136 -11.35 11.23 -10.41
N VAL A 137 -11.03 11.61 -9.17
CA VAL A 137 -11.37 10.85 -7.96
C VAL A 137 -12.84 10.48 -8.01
N ALA A 138 -13.12 9.17 -7.98
CA ALA A 138 -14.49 8.67 -8.10
C ALA A 138 -15.37 9.33 -7.03
N ALA A 139 -16.40 10.03 -7.48
CA ALA A 139 -17.44 10.52 -6.58
C ALA A 139 -18.09 9.32 -5.86
N PRO A 140 -18.78 9.53 -4.72
CA PRO A 140 -19.74 8.55 -4.24
C PRO A 140 -20.77 8.30 -5.35
N VAL A 141 -20.66 7.14 -6.00
CA VAL A 141 -21.66 6.64 -6.93
C VAL A 141 -22.73 6.00 -6.06
N GLU A 142 -23.95 6.50 -6.16
CA GLU A 142 -25.11 5.83 -5.56
C GLU A 142 -25.29 4.47 -6.23
N PRO A 143 -25.77 3.43 -5.52
CA PRO A 143 -25.90 2.11 -6.12
C PRO A 143 -26.93 2.14 -7.25
N ASP A 144 -26.46 2.13 -8.49
CA ASP A 144 -27.29 1.99 -9.69
C ASP A 144 -27.46 0.49 -10.01
N PRO A 145 -28.62 -0.11 -9.69
CA PRO A 145 -28.88 -1.51 -10.00
C PRO A 145 -29.05 -1.77 -11.51
N ALA A 146 -29.39 -0.75 -12.31
CA ALA A 146 -29.55 -0.90 -13.76
C ALA A 146 -28.20 -1.04 -14.46
N GLY A 147 -27.15 -0.39 -13.93
CA GLY A 147 -25.77 -0.55 -14.39
C GLY A 147 -25.27 -2.00 -14.37
N LEU A 148 -25.76 -2.84 -13.45
CA LEU A 148 -25.37 -4.25 -13.33
C LEU A 148 -25.94 -5.16 -14.43
N GLN A 149 -27.07 -4.77 -15.04
CA GLN A 149 -27.69 -5.50 -16.15
C GLN A 149 -27.12 -5.12 -17.52
N GLN A 150 -26.21 -4.15 -17.59
CA GLN A 150 -25.54 -3.77 -18.84
C GLN A 150 -24.73 -4.94 -19.42
N PRO A 151 -24.52 -5.00 -20.74
CA PRO A 151 -23.67 -6.01 -21.36
C PRO A 151 -22.20 -5.84 -20.95
N VAL A 152 -21.46 -6.95 -20.88
CA VAL A 152 -20.03 -6.93 -20.51
C VAL A 152 -19.16 -6.01 -21.37
N SER A 153 -19.57 -5.70 -22.60
CA SER A 153 -18.90 -4.76 -23.51
C SER A 153 -18.93 -3.30 -23.03
N ALA A 154 -19.79 -2.94 -22.08
CA ALA A 154 -19.79 -1.61 -21.45
C ALA A 154 -18.55 -1.40 -20.53
N ILE A 155 -17.91 -2.49 -20.09
CA ILE A 155 -16.74 -2.43 -19.21
C ILE A 155 -15.49 -2.01 -20.01
N LYS A 156 -14.84 -0.94 -19.55
CA LYS A 156 -13.56 -0.49 -20.10
C LYS A 156 -12.49 -1.59 -19.99
N GLY A 157 -12.12 -2.16 -21.14
CA GLY A 157 -11.15 -3.26 -21.27
C GLY A 157 -11.74 -4.51 -21.92
N VAL A 158 -13.07 -4.67 -21.93
CA VAL A 158 -13.76 -5.77 -22.62
C VAL A 158 -14.05 -5.37 -24.06
N GLY A 159 -13.08 -5.61 -24.95
CA GLY A 159 -13.28 -5.48 -26.40
C GLY A 159 -14.18 -6.59 -26.98
N PRO A 160 -14.64 -6.48 -28.24
CA PRO A 160 -15.58 -7.44 -28.85
C PRO A 160 -15.06 -8.89 -28.81
N LYS A 161 -13.77 -9.10 -29.10
CA LYS A 161 -13.12 -10.43 -29.02
C LYS A 161 -13.09 -11.05 -27.61
N ILE A 162 -13.24 -10.24 -26.56
CA ILE A 162 -13.31 -10.70 -25.17
C ILE A 162 -14.77 -10.94 -24.80
N ALA A 163 -15.68 -10.03 -25.19
CA ALA A 163 -17.13 -10.22 -25.05
C ALA A 163 -17.60 -11.53 -25.71
N GLU A 164 -17.16 -11.84 -26.93
CA GLU A 164 -17.45 -13.12 -27.60
C GLU A 164 -16.99 -14.35 -26.79
N LYS A 165 -15.85 -14.27 -26.10
CA LYS A 165 -15.34 -15.36 -25.26
C LYS A 165 -16.13 -15.49 -23.96
N LEU A 166 -16.54 -14.37 -23.36
CA LEU A 166 -17.40 -14.34 -22.17
C LEU A 166 -18.80 -14.88 -22.50
N ASN A 167 -19.39 -14.48 -23.64
CA ASN A 167 -20.66 -15.00 -24.12
C ASN A 167 -20.62 -16.53 -24.31
N LYS A 168 -19.50 -17.09 -24.82
CA LYS A 168 -19.30 -18.55 -24.93
C LYS A 168 -19.17 -19.26 -23.57
N LEU A 169 -18.87 -18.53 -22.50
CA LEU A 169 -18.88 -19.02 -21.11
C LEU A 169 -20.22 -18.77 -20.42
N GLY A 170 -21.24 -18.26 -21.12
CA GLY A 170 -22.56 -17.93 -20.59
C GLY A 170 -22.65 -16.56 -19.92
N VAL A 171 -21.60 -15.75 -19.97
CA VAL A 171 -21.50 -14.45 -19.28
C VAL A 171 -21.86 -13.32 -20.23
N GLN A 172 -23.05 -12.75 -20.08
CA GLN A 172 -23.57 -11.70 -20.97
C GLN A 172 -23.59 -10.32 -20.30
N THR A 173 -23.94 -10.27 -19.01
CA THR A 173 -24.09 -9.03 -18.24
C THR A 173 -22.91 -8.77 -17.29
N ILE A 174 -22.80 -7.52 -16.80
CA ILE A 174 -21.85 -7.16 -15.74
C ILE A 174 -22.10 -8.00 -14.47
N TRP A 175 -23.37 -8.27 -14.13
CA TRP A 175 -23.74 -9.15 -13.03
C TRP A 175 -23.13 -10.55 -13.18
N ASP A 176 -23.33 -11.21 -14.33
CA ASP A 176 -22.78 -12.55 -14.59
C ASP A 176 -21.25 -12.59 -14.45
N LEU A 177 -20.58 -11.51 -14.87
CA LEU A 177 -19.12 -11.39 -14.78
C LEU A 177 -18.63 -11.24 -13.33
N LEU A 178 -19.39 -10.58 -12.46
CA LEU A 178 -19.05 -10.46 -11.02
C LEU A 178 -19.13 -11.80 -10.30
N TYR A 179 -19.98 -12.72 -10.77
CA TYR A 179 -20.11 -14.09 -10.25
C TYR A 179 -19.30 -15.13 -11.03
N LEU A 180 -18.49 -14.72 -12.03
CA LEU A 180 -17.56 -15.59 -12.73
C LEU A 180 -16.28 -15.81 -11.89
N PHE A 181 -16.35 -16.74 -10.94
CA PHE A 181 -15.20 -17.09 -10.10
C PHE A 181 -14.12 -17.87 -10.87
N PRO A 182 -12.81 -17.59 -10.65
CA PRO A 182 -11.72 -18.40 -11.16
C PRO A 182 -11.82 -19.87 -10.74
N ARG A 183 -11.62 -20.80 -11.69
CA ARG A 183 -11.63 -22.25 -11.42
C ARG A 183 -10.53 -22.70 -10.44
N ARG A 184 -9.41 -21.98 -10.42
CA ARG A 184 -8.28 -22.16 -9.51
C ARG A 184 -7.68 -20.79 -9.20
N TYR A 185 -7.19 -20.63 -7.98
CA TYR A 185 -6.30 -19.54 -7.59
C TYR A 185 -4.91 -20.14 -7.43
N ASP A 186 -3.95 -19.61 -8.18
CA ASP A 186 -2.55 -19.99 -8.05
C ASP A 186 -1.89 -19.08 -7.01
N ASP A 187 -1.48 -19.66 -5.88
CA ASP A 187 -0.83 -18.93 -4.79
C ASP A 187 0.69 -18.89 -5.00
N TYR A 188 1.18 -17.74 -5.47
CA TYR A 188 2.60 -17.47 -5.67
C TYR A 188 3.34 -17.03 -4.40
N THR A 189 2.69 -17.04 -3.23
CA THR A 189 3.31 -16.68 -1.94
C THR A 189 4.30 -17.74 -1.45
N LEU A 190 4.07 -19.01 -1.82
CA LEU A 190 4.93 -20.14 -1.44
C LEU A 190 6.18 -20.21 -2.33
N MET A 191 7.17 -19.39 -1.99
CA MET A 191 8.49 -19.40 -2.62
C MET A 191 9.37 -20.48 -2.02
N LYS A 192 9.92 -21.38 -2.85
CA LYS A 192 10.93 -22.37 -2.45
C LYS A 192 12.27 -22.08 -3.16
N PRO A 193 13.42 -22.31 -2.50
CA PRO A 193 14.71 -22.25 -3.17
C PRO A 193 14.91 -23.48 -4.06
N ILE A 194 15.72 -23.36 -5.11
CA ILE A 194 15.91 -24.40 -6.14
C ILE A 194 16.43 -25.74 -5.57
N LYS A 195 17.14 -25.70 -4.44
CA LYS A 195 17.66 -26.89 -3.74
C LYS A 195 16.59 -27.75 -3.05
N ASP A 196 15.42 -27.19 -2.74
CA ASP A 196 14.37 -27.83 -1.94
C ASP A 196 13.13 -28.19 -2.80
N LEU A 197 13.30 -28.30 -4.12
CA LEU A 197 12.22 -28.61 -5.07
C LEU A 197 11.98 -30.12 -5.18
N VAL A 198 10.71 -30.52 -5.23
CA VAL A 198 10.28 -31.91 -5.40
C VAL A 198 9.61 -32.08 -6.76
N TYR A 199 9.91 -33.19 -7.45
CA TYR A 199 9.32 -33.49 -8.75
C TYR A 199 7.79 -33.65 -8.64
N GLY A 200 7.04 -33.05 -9.57
CA GLY A 200 5.58 -33.08 -9.61
C GLY A 200 4.89 -31.96 -8.82
N GLU A 201 5.62 -31.17 -8.01
CA GLU A 201 5.06 -30.01 -7.32
C GLU A 201 5.06 -28.76 -8.22
N THR A 202 3.99 -27.96 -8.16
CA THR A 202 3.96 -26.61 -8.77
C THR A 202 4.37 -25.59 -7.71
N VAL A 203 5.51 -24.95 -7.92
CA VAL A 203 6.19 -24.10 -6.93
C VAL A 203 6.68 -22.80 -7.55
N THR A 204 6.75 -21.74 -6.74
CA THR A 204 7.33 -20.45 -7.16
C THR A 204 8.80 -20.41 -6.77
N ILE A 205 9.67 -20.04 -7.70
CA ILE A 205 11.11 -19.89 -7.46
C ILE A 205 11.57 -18.48 -7.84
N ILE A 206 12.60 -17.98 -7.15
CA ILE A 206 13.33 -16.77 -7.52
C ILE A 206 14.78 -17.19 -7.78
N GLY A 207 15.32 -16.79 -8.92
CA GLY A 207 16.70 -17.06 -9.33
C GLY A 207 17.17 -16.12 -10.43
N THR A 208 18.48 -16.00 -10.58
CA THR A 208 19.12 -15.28 -11.69
C THR A 208 19.36 -16.27 -12.83
N ILE A 209 18.87 -15.95 -14.02
CA ILE A 209 19.14 -16.74 -15.23
C ILE A 209 20.47 -16.28 -15.82
N TRP A 210 21.39 -17.23 -16.05
CA TRP A 210 22.70 -17.00 -16.66
C TRP A 210 22.69 -17.28 -18.16
N GLU A 211 21.99 -18.34 -18.57
CA GLU A 211 21.87 -18.73 -19.97
C GLU A 211 20.42 -19.09 -20.33
N THR A 212 20.00 -18.80 -21.55
CA THR A 212 18.73 -19.31 -22.10
C THR A 212 18.97 -19.88 -23.49
N ARG A 213 18.68 -21.17 -23.66
CA ARG A 213 18.71 -21.88 -24.93
C ARG A 213 17.30 -22.25 -25.36
N SER A 214 17.00 -22.09 -26.64
CA SER A 214 15.75 -22.53 -27.24
C SER A 214 16.03 -23.66 -28.22
N ARG A 215 15.47 -24.85 -28.00
CA ARG A 215 15.56 -25.99 -28.92
C ARG A 215 14.18 -26.42 -29.37
N ARG A 216 14.03 -26.79 -30.65
CA ARG A 216 12.80 -27.44 -31.12
C ARG A 216 12.88 -28.94 -30.87
N THR A 217 11.82 -29.52 -30.33
CA THR A 217 11.67 -30.97 -30.20
C THR A 217 11.27 -31.60 -31.53
N ARG A 218 11.32 -32.95 -31.63
CA ARG A 218 10.87 -33.70 -32.82
C ARG A 218 9.42 -33.41 -33.22
N THR A 219 8.58 -32.99 -32.26
CA THR A 219 7.18 -32.57 -32.46
C THR A 219 7.03 -31.08 -32.78
N ASN A 220 8.12 -30.40 -33.19
CA ASN A 220 8.17 -28.97 -33.53
C ASN A 220 7.76 -28.03 -32.37
N GLN A 221 7.69 -28.52 -31.14
CA GLN A 221 7.44 -27.69 -29.95
C GLN A 221 8.73 -27.01 -29.50
N VAL A 222 8.63 -25.75 -29.10
CA VAL A 222 9.76 -24.96 -28.61
C VAL A 222 9.99 -25.28 -27.13
N MET A 223 11.13 -25.88 -26.82
CA MET A 223 11.59 -26.12 -25.45
C MET A 223 12.65 -25.09 -25.09
N VAL A 224 12.30 -24.20 -24.17
CA VAL A 224 13.23 -23.21 -23.59
C VAL A 224 13.86 -23.83 -22.35
N GLN A 225 15.20 -23.92 -22.35
CA GLN A 225 16.02 -24.32 -21.22
C GLN A 225 16.75 -23.08 -20.70
N ALA A 226 16.55 -22.76 -19.42
CA ALA A 226 17.27 -21.72 -18.71
C ALA A 226 18.15 -22.35 -17.62
N THR A 227 19.35 -21.80 -17.45
CA THR A 227 20.34 -22.21 -16.43
C THR A 227 20.69 -21.01 -15.57
#